data_AF-A0A1F8MQ50-F1
#
_entry.id   AF-A0A1F8MQ50-F1
#
_cell.length_a   1.000
_cell.length_b   1.000
_cell.length_c   1.000
_cell.angle_alpha   90.00
_cell.angle_beta   90.00
_cell.angle_gamma   90.00
#
_symmetry.space_group_name_H-M   'P 1'
#
loop_
_entity.id
_entity.type
_entity.pdbx_description
1 polymer ?
#
loop_
_entity_poly.entity_id
_entity_poly.type
_entity_poly.pdbx_seq_one_letter_code
_entity_poly.pdbx_strand_id
1 'polypeptide(L)'
;MIDKKFSDHYIRLLTFSVVFILSLVLIIPSFSGCSGTATKNHFLELLSLVPATTSPGEDVPVYYTLIDYTSAFQVDGITFSTLDELLSNIDKDNISYSIIGLGSYITGYGRYINSGTIKKEYVGYDVTCIDAEIQFGFPPANGVAAIGRFDPQATKNALNSQDDWPPWAKIAYTIEDHNGVTIHSWGDGFQIHLTDRLVPPHIDELGRSRPLAITDNHLFSAASVETVKVIIDASQNKIPTLADLPEYAAIANGLTDLKAYVAMAGDGYMANLCLSHFDNASNQLTEEQKEMVTSSMGTPMKKFLTFASGVGRDEKGIYTAIVIYHENPGDALENSSLLKQHIENTYSIFHHVLWSEMITDTDIKAEGNVLLARLYCDSSAFWASWVYSMDNLLFHEE
;
A
#
# COMPACT_ATOMS: atom_id res chain seq x y z
N MET A 1 -26.99 -20.38 72.33
CA MET A 1 -26.45 -21.09 73.51
C MET A 1 -24.93 -20.98 73.46
N ILE A 2 -24.41 -20.21 74.42
CA ILE A 2 -23.09 -20.27 75.13
C ILE A 2 -22.16 -21.44 74.66
N ASP A 3 -20.88 -21.27 74.30
CA ASP A 3 -19.71 -20.80 75.10
C ASP A 3 -18.53 -20.40 74.16
N LYS A 4 -17.89 -19.22 74.31
CA LYS A 4 -16.60 -18.91 75.02
C LYS A 4 -15.39 -19.76 74.58
N LYS A 5 -14.40 -19.17 73.89
CA LYS A 5 -13.20 -18.43 74.40
C LYS A 5 -12.28 -19.27 75.30
N PHE A 6 -10.98 -19.30 74.98
CA PHE A 6 -9.80 -19.07 75.87
C PHE A 6 -8.51 -19.39 75.05
N SER A 7 -7.74 -18.37 74.60
CA SER A 7 -6.56 -17.70 75.22
C SER A 7 -5.24 -18.49 74.99
N ASP A 8 -4.22 -17.95 74.32
CA ASP A 8 -3.22 -16.95 74.77
C ASP A 8 -1.86 -17.62 75.08
N HIS A 9 -0.78 -17.20 74.40
CA HIS A 9 0.57 -16.87 74.94
C HIS A 9 1.60 -16.81 73.77
N TYR A 10 2.17 -15.64 73.40
CA TYR A 10 3.38 -14.97 73.94
C TYR A 10 4.68 -15.81 73.71
N ILE A 11 5.85 -15.32 73.23
CA ILE A 11 6.62 -14.12 73.57
C ILE A 11 7.95 -14.03 72.73
N ARG A 12 8.39 -12.79 72.40
CA ARG A 12 9.77 -12.20 72.20
C ARG A 12 10.73 -12.70 71.09
N LEU A 13 11.24 -11.84 70.19
CA LEU A 13 12.26 -10.75 70.27
C LEU A 13 13.72 -11.22 70.40
N LEU A 14 14.54 -11.09 69.33
CA LEU A 14 15.90 -10.48 69.33
C LEU A 14 16.59 -10.53 67.94
N THR A 15 16.63 -9.34 67.33
CA THR A 15 17.72 -8.65 66.60
C THR A 15 19.09 -9.35 66.40
N PHE A 16 19.54 -9.47 65.13
CA PHE A 16 20.68 -8.78 64.48
C PHE A 16 21.27 -9.59 63.30
N SER A 17 21.24 -8.97 62.12
CA SER A 17 22.18 -9.04 60.98
C SER A 17 22.90 -10.34 60.64
N VAL A 18 22.69 -10.86 59.43
CA VAL A 18 23.71 -10.96 58.37
C VAL A 18 23.00 -11.12 57.02
N VAL A 19 23.43 -10.29 56.08
CA VAL A 19 23.04 -10.18 54.67
C VAL A 19 23.35 -11.48 53.93
N PHE A 20 22.39 -12.04 53.19
CA PHE A 20 22.67 -12.69 51.90
C PHE A 20 21.42 -12.67 51.00
N ILE A 21 21.57 -12.04 49.85
CA ILE A 21 20.58 -11.81 48.80
C ILE A 21 20.30 -13.13 48.09
N LEU A 22 19.04 -13.54 48.02
CA LEU A 22 18.56 -14.56 47.10
C LEU A 22 17.36 -14.00 46.34
N SER A 23 17.68 -13.52 45.14
CA SER A 23 16.78 -12.94 44.16
C SER A 23 15.80 -14.02 43.66
N LEU A 24 14.58 -14.03 44.19
CA LEU A 24 13.46 -14.69 43.53
C LEU A 24 12.93 -13.72 42.47
N VAL A 25 13.34 -13.94 41.21
CA VAL A 25 12.84 -13.20 40.05
C VAL A 25 11.39 -13.60 39.83
N LEU A 26 10.47 -12.86 40.44
CA LEU A 26 9.08 -12.76 40.00
C LEU A 26 9.08 -11.93 38.71
N ILE A 27 8.97 -12.60 37.57
CA ILE A 27 8.69 -11.96 36.28
C ILE A 27 7.25 -11.47 36.35
N ILE A 28 7.07 -10.25 36.84
CA ILE A 28 5.89 -9.44 36.58
C ILE A 28 6.16 -8.79 35.22
N PRO A 29 5.36 -9.03 34.16
CA PRO A 29 5.47 -8.22 32.95
C PRO A 29 5.10 -6.79 33.33
N SER A 30 6.14 -5.95 33.41
CA SER A 30 6.01 -4.51 33.51
C SER A 30 5.30 -4.03 32.25
N PHE A 31 4.02 -3.68 32.38
CA PHE A 31 3.37 -2.79 31.43
C PHE A 31 4.06 -1.43 31.52
N SER A 32 5.06 -1.23 30.67
CA SER A 32 5.62 0.09 30.41
C SER A 32 4.60 0.89 29.61
N GLY A 33 3.81 1.69 30.32
CA GLY A 33 3.04 2.77 29.72
C GLY A 33 3.96 3.93 29.30
N CYS A 34 3.63 4.50 28.14
CA CYS A 34 4.11 5.77 27.57
C CYS A 34 5.59 5.85 27.14
N SER A 35 5.87 5.28 25.97
CA SER A 35 6.56 6.02 24.91
C SER A 35 5.55 6.17 23.77
N GLY A 36 5.35 7.38 23.24
CA GLY A 36 4.47 7.58 22.09
C GLY A 36 4.84 6.61 20.98
N THR A 37 3.98 5.64 20.70
CA THR A 37 4.09 4.83 19.49
C THR A 37 3.79 5.80 18.36
N ALA A 38 4.83 6.31 17.70
CA ALA A 38 4.65 6.83 16.36
C ALA A 38 3.85 5.78 15.59
N THR A 39 2.69 6.16 15.05
CA THR A 39 1.93 5.29 14.16
C THR A 39 2.91 4.76 13.12
N LYS A 40 3.01 3.44 12.98
CA LYS A 40 3.93 2.82 12.02
C LYS A 40 3.55 3.34 10.63
N ASN A 41 4.43 4.11 9.99
CA ASN A 41 4.18 4.68 8.67
C ASN A 41 4.55 3.62 7.62
N HIS A 42 3.62 2.71 7.35
CA HIS A 42 3.81 1.66 6.34
C HIS A 42 4.10 2.24 4.96
N PHE A 43 3.51 3.38 4.58
CA PHE A 43 3.78 3.99 3.29
C PHE A 43 5.25 4.42 3.14
N LEU A 44 5.85 5.02 4.17
CA LEU A 44 7.25 5.40 4.14
C LEU A 44 8.18 4.18 4.14
N GLU A 45 7.84 3.14 4.91
CA GLU A 45 8.57 1.87 4.91
C GLU A 45 8.50 1.21 3.52
N LEU A 46 7.34 1.19 2.87
CA LEU A 46 7.18 0.66 1.51
C LEU A 46 8.01 1.45 0.47
N LEU A 47 8.05 2.78 0.56
CA LEU A 47 8.88 3.61 -0.33
C LEU A 47 10.38 3.35 -0.15
N SER A 48 10.81 2.90 1.04
CA SER A 48 12.20 2.49 1.27
C SER A 48 12.58 1.18 0.56
N LEU A 49 11.61 0.44 0.06
CA LEU A 49 11.84 -0.77 -0.75
C LEU A 49 11.93 -0.45 -2.25
N VAL A 50 11.64 0.80 -2.65
CA VAL A 50 11.60 1.20 -4.06
C VAL A 50 12.85 2.02 -4.40
N PRO A 51 13.67 1.58 -5.37
CA PRO A 51 14.86 2.33 -5.78
C PRO A 51 14.51 3.71 -6.33
N ALA A 52 15.25 4.75 -5.96
CA ALA A 52 14.98 6.12 -6.43
C ALA A 52 15.07 6.24 -7.96
N THR A 53 15.86 5.39 -8.61
CA THR A 53 16.02 5.32 -10.08
C THR A 53 14.80 4.81 -10.82
N THR A 54 13.81 4.27 -10.11
CA THR A 54 12.53 3.86 -10.71
C THR A 54 11.56 5.03 -10.89
N SER A 55 11.89 6.22 -10.36
CA SER A 55 11.32 7.47 -10.84
C SER A 55 11.86 7.69 -12.25
N PRO A 56 11.07 7.50 -13.32
CA PRO A 56 11.59 7.74 -14.64
C PRO A 56 11.90 9.23 -14.79
N GLY A 57 12.79 9.58 -15.71
CA GLY A 57 12.90 10.96 -16.17
C GLY A 57 11.59 11.45 -16.81
N GLU A 58 11.59 12.68 -17.32
CA GLU A 58 10.42 13.46 -17.77
C GLU A 58 9.43 12.77 -18.74
N ASP A 59 9.76 11.61 -19.33
CA ASP A 59 9.03 10.97 -20.43
C ASP A 59 8.26 9.67 -20.07
N VAL A 60 8.32 9.15 -18.84
CA VAL A 60 7.53 7.97 -18.43
C VAL A 60 6.85 8.23 -17.10
N PRO A 61 5.51 8.12 -17.00
CA PRO A 61 4.79 8.47 -15.78
C PRO A 61 5.27 7.65 -14.58
N VAL A 62 5.56 8.30 -13.46
CA VAL A 62 5.78 7.56 -12.21
C VAL A 62 4.44 7.02 -11.76
N TYR A 63 4.30 5.70 -11.59
CA TYR A 63 3.08 5.10 -11.05
C TYR A 63 3.41 4.05 -9.99
N TYR A 64 2.83 4.22 -8.81
CA TYR A 64 2.85 3.18 -7.78
C TYR A 64 1.54 3.13 -7.00
N THR A 65 1.22 1.93 -6.53
CA THR A 65 0.09 1.64 -5.65
C THR A 65 0.64 1.17 -4.31
N LEU A 66 0.12 1.74 -3.22
CA LEU A 66 0.49 1.50 -1.83
C LEU A 66 -0.74 0.96 -1.10
N ILE A 67 -0.60 -0.15 -0.39
CA ILE A 67 -1.72 -0.74 0.37
C ILE A 67 -1.24 -1.11 1.77
N ASP A 68 -1.89 -0.58 2.79
CA ASP A 68 -1.72 -0.95 4.20
C ASP A 68 -2.93 -1.79 4.63
N TYR A 69 -2.81 -3.11 4.46
CA TYR A 69 -3.87 -4.06 4.80
C TYR A 69 -4.18 -4.04 6.28
N THR A 70 -3.17 -3.84 7.14
CA THR A 70 -3.35 -3.77 8.59
C THR A 70 -4.30 -2.64 8.96
N SER A 71 -4.07 -1.44 8.43
CA SER A 71 -4.94 -0.29 8.64
C SER A 71 -6.33 -0.50 8.03
N ALA A 72 -6.40 -1.08 6.82
CA ALA A 72 -7.67 -1.37 6.16
C ALA A 72 -8.55 -2.32 7.01
N PHE A 73 -8.00 -3.43 7.49
CA PHE A 73 -8.74 -4.37 8.34
C PHE A 73 -9.12 -3.76 9.69
N GLN A 74 -8.24 -2.95 10.28
CA GLN A 74 -8.52 -2.28 11.55
C GLN A 74 -9.71 -1.33 11.43
N VAL A 75 -9.78 -0.55 10.35
CA VAL A 75 -10.88 0.41 10.08
C VAL A 75 -12.22 -0.31 9.93
N ASP A 76 -12.22 -1.49 9.31
CA ASP A 76 -13.44 -2.31 9.14
C ASP A 76 -13.70 -3.27 10.32
N GLY A 77 -12.88 -3.24 11.38
CA GLY A 77 -13.05 -4.07 12.58
C GLY A 77 -12.85 -5.56 12.31
N ILE A 78 -12.07 -5.90 11.29
CA ILE A 78 -11.89 -7.27 10.82
C ILE A 78 -10.74 -7.94 11.56
N THR A 79 -10.99 -9.17 11.99
CA THR A 79 -10.00 -10.02 12.65
C THR A 79 -10.02 -11.39 12.01
N PHE A 80 -8.82 -11.96 11.86
CA PHE A 80 -8.60 -13.30 11.31
C PHE A 80 -7.26 -13.83 11.81
N SER A 81 -7.16 -15.14 11.93
CA SER A 81 -5.93 -15.89 12.21
C SER A 81 -5.61 -16.90 11.11
N THR A 82 -6.56 -17.15 10.21
CA THR A 82 -6.43 -18.11 9.10
C THR A 82 -6.90 -17.49 7.79
N LEU A 83 -6.46 -18.08 6.67
CA LEU A 83 -6.92 -17.68 5.34
C LEU A 83 -8.45 -17.84 5.23
N ASP A 84 -9.00 -18.97 5.67
CA ASP A 84 -10.45 -19.24 5.60
C ASP A 84 -11.28 -18.19 6.39
N GLU A 85 -10.78 -17.74 7.54
CA GLU A 85 -11.42 -16.65 8.30
C GLU A 85 -11.40 -15.33 7.54
N LEU A 86 -10.27 -14.98 6.91
CA LEU A 86 -10.18 -13.78 6.07
C LEU A 86 -11.14 -13.86 4.87
N LEU A 87 -11.15 -14.99 4.16
CA LEU A 87 -12.05 -15.21 3.02
C LEU A 87 -13.51 -15.12 3.44
N SER A 88 -13.88 -15.69 4.59
CA SER A 88 -15.24 -15.56 5.12
C SER A 88 -15.61 -14.11 5.48
N ASN A 89 -14.65 -13.24 5.84
CA ASN A 89 -14.93 -11.83 6.08
C ASN A 89 -15.16 -11.08 4.77
N ILE A 90 -14.40 -11.40 3.72
CA ILE A 90 -14.54 -10.79 2.40
C ILE A 90 -15.89 -11.15 1.77
N ASP A 91 -16.28 -12.44 1.80
CA ASP A 91 -17.53 -12.93 1.22
C ASP A 91 -18.79 -12.36 1.88
N LYS A 92 -18.67 -11.78 3.08
CA LYS A 92 -19.77 -11.12 3.80
C LYS A 92 -19.90 -9.64 3.43
N ASP A 93 -19.22 -9.19 2.38
CA ASP A 93 -19.12 -7.79 1.94
C ASP A 93 -18.60 -6.84 3.04
N ASN A 94 -17.89 -7.38 4.05
CA ASN A 94 -17.29 -6.53 5.10
C ASN A 94 -16.10 -5.73 4.58
N ILE A 95 -15.56 -6.07 3.40
CA ILE A 95 -14.47 -5.33 2.76
C ILE A 95 -14.86 -4.96 1.34
N SER A 96 -14.67 -3.69 0.99
CA SER A 96 -14.90 -3.25 -0.38
C SER A 96 -13.86 -3.84 -1.32
N TYR A 97 -14.32 -4.46 -2.41
CA TYR A 97 -13.45 -4.92 -3.50
C TYR A 97 -12.65 -3.77 -4.13
N SER A 98 -13.09 -2.52 -4.00
CA SER A 98 -12.31 -1.35 -4.46
C SER A 98 -11.05 -1.08 -3.62
N ILE A 99 -10.87 -1.79 -2.51
CA ILE A 99 -9.72 -1.71 -1.60
C ILE A 99 -8.78 -2.90 -1.85
N ILE A 100 -9.28 -4.13 -1.72
CA ILE A 100 -8.46 -5.35 -1.89
C ILE A 100 -8.18 -5.65 -3.36
N GLY A 101 -9.09 -5.29 -4.27
CA GLY A 101 -9.03 -5.68 -5.69
C GLY A 101 -7.84 -5.11 -6.47
N LEU A 102 -7.13 -4.13 -5.91
CA LEU A 102 -5.92 -3.55 -6.49
C LEU A 102 -4.61 -4.17 -5.99
N GLY A 103 -4.69 -5.11 -5.04
CA GLY A 103 -3.52 -5.84 -4.58
C GLY A 103 -2.89 -6.72 -5.67
N SER A 104 -1.60 -6.93 -5.55
CA SER A 104 -0.80 -7.72 -6.47
C SER A 104 -1.09 -9.21 -6.33
N TYR A 105 -1.18 -9.93 -7.45
CA TYR A 105 -1.35 -11.40 -7.41
C TYR A 105 -0.29 -12.12 -6.55
N ILE A 106 0.97 -11.66 -6.59
CA ILE A 106 2.07 -12.29 -5.87
C ILE A 106 1.92 -12.22 -4.34
N THR A 107 1.20 -11.25 -3.80
CA THR A 107 0.93 -11.18 -2.36
C THR A 107 -0.32 -11.99 -1.97
N GLY A 108 -1.02 -12.52 -2.98
CA GLY A 108 -2.30 -13.21 -2.82
C GLY A 108 -3.48 -12.28 -2.69
N TYR A 109 -3.29 -10.96 -2.75
CA TYR A 109 -4.40 -10.02 -2.77
C TYR A 109 -4.91 -9.77 -4.21
N GLY A 110 -5.88 -8.87 -4.36
CA GLY A 110 -6.51 -8.57 -5.64
C GLY A 110 -7.70 -9.47 -5.97
N ARG A 111 -8.01 -9.57 -7.27
CA ARG A 111 -9.06 -10.43 -7.82
C ARG A 111 -8.90 -11.92 -7.49
N TYR A 112 -7.72 -12.31 -7.01
CA TYR A 112 -7.26 -13.69 -6.89
C TYR A 112 -6.99 -14.09 -5.45
N ILE A 113 -7.59 -13.41 -4.47
CA ILE A 113 -7.49 -13.82 -3.06
C ILE A 113 -8.03 -15.22 -2.80
N ASN A 114 -8.96 -15.69 -3.64
CA ASN A 114 -9.46 -17.07 -3.64
C ASN A 114 -8.70 -18.00 -4.59
N SER A 115 -7.59 -17.56 -5.21
CA SER A 115 -6.82 -18.39 -6.14
C SER A 115 -5.96 -19.39 -5.37
N GLY A 116 -5.99 -20.64 -5.84
CA GLY A 116 -5.47 -21.78 -5.10
C GLY A 116 -3.95 -21.85 -4.96
N THR A 117 -3.19 -20.94 -5.56
CA THR A 117 -1.74 -21.03 -5.73
C THR A 117 -0.92 -20.25 -4.71
N ILE A 118 -1.45 -19.15 -4.17
CA ILE A 118 -0.76 -18.34 -3.16
C ILE A 118 -1.04 -18.90 -1.78
N LYS A 119 -0.50 -20.09 -1.51
CA LYS A 119 -0.71 -20.83 -0.27
C LYS A 119 0.62 -21.26 0.34
N LYS A 120 0.61 -21.40 1.67
CA LYS A 120 1.77 -21.86 2.44
C LYS A 120 2.34 -23.18 1.93
N GLU A 121 1.50 -24.08 1.44
CA GLU A 121 1.94 -25.37 0.87
C GLU A 121 2.72 -25.24 -0.46
N TYR A 122 2.44 -24.22 -1.27
CA TYR A 122 3.08 -24.03 -2.58
C TYR A 122 4.25 -23.05 -2.56
N VAL A 123 4.19 -22.02 -1.72
CA VAL A 123 5.21 -20.95 -1.67
C VAL A 123 5.66 -20.55 -0.28
N GLY A 124 5.14 -21.16 0.78
CA GLY A 124 5.55 -20.89 2.16
C GLY A 124 4.86 -19.70 2.83
N TYR A 125 3.99 -18.98 2.14
CA TYR A 125 3.18 -17.88 2.67
C TYR A 125 1.79 -17.84 2.04
N ASP A 126 0.91 -17.01 2.59
CA ASP A 126 -0.38 -16.62 2.04
C ASP A 126 -0.66 -15.15 2.44
N VAL A 127 -1.81 -14.60 2.05
CA VAL A 127 -2.20 -13.21 2.37
C VAL A 127 -2.17 -12.89 3.87
N THR A 128 -2.32 -13.88 4.76
CA THR A 128 -2.30 -13.63 6.21
C THR A 128 -0.93 -13.22 6.72
N CYS A 129 0.12 -13.48 5.94
CA CYS A 129 1.49 -13.07 6.23
C CYS A 129 1.79 -11.64 5.79
N ILE A 130 0.90 -10.97 5.05
CA ILE A 130 1.17 -9.68 4.40
C ILE A 130 0.48 -8.55 5.18
N ASP A 131 1.27 -7.59 5.64
CA ASP A 131 0.78 -6.44 6.41
C ASP A 131 0.56 -5.20 5.51
N ALA A 132 1.42 -5.03 4.49
CA ALA A 132 1.35 -3.94 3.53
C ALA A 132 2.10 -4.29 2.22
N GLU A 133 1.78 -3.64 1.11
CA GLU A 133 2.48 -3.82 -0.18
C GLU A 133 2.64 -2.53 -0.98
N ILE A 134 3.64 -2.54 -1.86
CA ILE A 134 3.82 -1.57 -2.94
C ILE A 134 4.01 -2.28 -4.27
N GLN A 135 3.27 -1.82 -5.27
CA GLN A 135 3.50 -2.13 -6.68
C GLN A 135 4.02 -0.88 -7.36
N PHE A 136 5.12 -0.98 -8.12
CA PHE A 136 5.74 0.16 -8.79
C PHE A 136 6.25 -0.19 -10.19
N GLY A 137 6.36 0.84 -11.03
CA GLY A 137 6.72 0.70 -12.44
C GLY A 137 5.57 0.18 -13.32
N PHE A 138 5.81 0.07 -14.63
CA PHE A 138 4.77 -0.32 -15.58
C PHE A 138 4.81 -1.80 -15.98
N PRO A 139 3.66 -2.46 -16.12
CA PRO A 139 3.58 -3.76 -16.76
C PRO A 139 4.21 -3.75 -18.17
N PRO A 140 4.86 -4.85 -18.59
CA PRO A 140 5.02 -6.10 -17.86
C PRO A 140 6.16 -6.10 -16.83
N ALA A 141 6.94 -5.02 -16.72
CA ALA A 141 8.18 -4.95 -15.94
C ALA A 141 8.01 -4.43 -14.50
N ASN A 142 6.78 -4.34 -13.99
CA ASN A 142 6.51 -3.81 -12.67
C ASN A 142 7.15 -4.66 -11.56
N GLY A 143 7.59 -3.99 -10.50
CA GLY A 143 8.04 -4.60 -9.25
C GLY A 143 6.91 -4.66 -8.22
N VAL A 144 7.05 -5.58 -7.28
CA VAL A 144 6.23 -5.71 -6.09
C VAL A 144 7.15 -5.92 -4.89
N ALA A 145 6.93 -5.16 -3.82
CA ALA A 145 7.53 -5.41 -2.53
C ALA A 145 6.44 -5.41 -1.46
N ALA A 146 6.57 -6.27 -0.46
CA ALA A 146 5.60 -6.34 0.64
C ALA A 146 6.30 -6.44 1.99
N ILE A 147 5.67 -5.84 2.99
CA ILE A 147 6.04 -5.93 4.40
C ILE A 147 5.12 -6.96 5.04
N GLY A 148 5.67 -7.80 5.90
CA GLY A 148 4.90 -8.86 6.52
C GLY A 148 5.69 -9.69 7.51
N ARG A 149 5.17 -10.90 7.76
CA ARG A 149 5.69 -11.87 8.72
C ARG A 149 5.91 -13.18 7.97
N PHE A 150 7.15 -13.40 7.55
CA PHE A 150 7.49 -14.52 6.67
C PHE A 150 8.44 -15.51 7.36
N ASP A 151 8.47 -16.72 6.82
CA ASP A 151 9.46 -17.75 7.14
C ASP A 151 10.19 -18.14 5.84
N PRO A 152 11.40 -17.59 5.59
CA PRO A 152 12.18 -17.92 4.39
C PRO A 152 12.45 -19.42 4.25
N GLN A 153 12.56 -20.16 5.37
CA GLN A 153 12.77 -21.60 5.34
C GLN A 153 11.50 -22.34 4.93
N ALA A 154 10.31 -21.86 5.31
CA ALA A 154 9.03 -22.39 4.81
C ALA A 154 8.92 -22.21 3.29
N THR A 155 9.28 -21.04 2.75
CA THR A 155 9.31 -20.80 1.30
C THR A 155 10.29 -21.73 0.59
N LYS A 156 11.51 -21.86 1.12
CA LYS A 156 12.50 -22.79 0.57
C LYS A 156 11.98 -24.23 0.57
N ASN A 157 11.32 -24.67 1.62
CA ASN A 157 10.75 -26.01 1.71
C ASN A 157 9.62 -26.22 0.69
N ALA A 158 8.71 -25.25 0.57
CA ALA A 158 7.59 -25.31 -0.36
C ALA A 158 8.07 -25.35 -1.82
N LEU A 159 9.04 -24.50 -2.20
CA LEU A 159 9.56 -24.44 -3.56
C LEU A 159 10.44 -25.63 -3.97
N ASN A 160 10.90 -26.44 -2.99
CA ASN A 160 11.54 -27.72 -3.27
C ASN A 160 10.54 -28.82 -3.66
N SER A 161 9.27 -28.67 -3.26
CA SER A 161 8.17 -29.59 -3.61
C SER A 161 7.60 -29.19 -4.98
N GLN A 162 8.28 -29.61 -6.03
CA GLN A 162 7.97 -29.19 -7.40
C GLN A 162 6.91 -30.06 -8.09
N ASP A 163 6.30 -31.05 -7.43
CA ASP A 163 5.48 -32.08 -8.07
C ASP A 163 4.39 -31.51 -8.98
N ASP A 164 3.72 -30.44 -8.55
CA ASP A 164 2.62 -29.79 -9.26
C ASP A 164 3.06 -28.69 -10.26
N TRP A 165 4.37 -28.45 -10.41
CA TRP A 165 4.85 -27.39 -11.31
C TRP A 165 4.79 -27.84 -12.78
N PRO A 166 4.53 -26.91 -13.71
CA PRO A 166 4.67 -27.16 -15.13
C PRO A 166 6.08 -27.63 -15.50
N PRO A 167 6.24 -28.51 -16.51
CA PRO A 167 7.56 -29.01 -16.90
C PRO A 167 8.58 -27.91 -17.24
N TRP A 168 8.13 -26.82 -17.87
CA TRP A 168 9.01 -25.70 -18.22
C TRP A 168 9.55 -24.98 -16.97
N ALA A 169 8.71 -24.81 -15.94
CA ALA A 169 9.10 -24.15 -14.69
C ALA A 169 10.10 -24.99 -13.89
N LYS A 170 9.91 -26.32 -13.86
CA LYS A 170 10.84 -27.28 -13.24
C LYS A 170 12.24 -27.19 -13.85
N ILE A 171 12.31 -27.18 -15.19
CA ILE A 171 13.57 -27.13 -15.94
C ILE A 171 14.29 -25.80 -15.71
N ALA A 172 13.53 -24.71 -15.65
CA ALA A 172 14.06 -23.37 -15.52
C ALA A 172 14.26 -22.92 -14.06
N TYR A 173 14.03 -23.80 -13.08
CA TYR A 173 14.15 -23.44 -11.67
C TYR A 173 15.60 -23.19 -11.29
N THR A 174 15.87 -22.02 -10.73
CA THR A 174 17.19 -21.63 -10.23
C THR A 174 17.07 -21.02 -8.83
N ILE A 175 18.16 -21.13 -8.08
CA ILE A 175 18.35 -20.49 -6.79
C ILE A 175 19.67 -19.75 -6.86
N GLU A 176 19.66 -18.48 -6.48
CA GLU A 176 20.88 -17.70 -6.31
C GLU A 176 20.83 -16.90 -5.01
N ASP A 177 22.00 -16.52 -4.51
CA ASP A 177 22.15 -15.58 -3.40
C ASP A 177 22.49 -14.20 -3.95
N HIS A 178 21.81 -13.19 -3.45
CA HIS A 178 22.20 -11.80 -3.63
C HIS A 178 22.21 -11.11 -2.29
N ASN A 179 23.39 -10.70 -1.84
CA ASN A 179 23.55 -9.95 -0.60
C ASN A 179 22.93 -10.64 0.63
N GLY A 180 23.05 -11.97 0.72
CA GLY A 180 22.51 -12.77 1.82
C GLY A 180 21.00 -13.01 1.75
N VAL A 181 20.34 -12.63 0.65
CA VAL A 181 18.94 -12.93 0.38
C VAL A 181 18.87 -13.96 -0.74
N THR A 182 18.15 -15.06 -0.50
CA THR A 182 17.93 -16.10 -1.51
C THR A 182 16.86 -15.68 -2.50
N ILE A 183 17.17 -15.73 -3.79
CA ILE A 183 16.24 -15.50 -4.90
C ILE A 183 15.90 -16.83 -5.52
N HIS A 184 14.61 -17.14 -5.60
CA HIS A 184 14.06 -18.29 -6.30
C HIS A 184 13.43 -17.84 -7.61
N SER A 185 13.79 -18.48 -8.72
CA SER A 185 13.31 -18.13 -10.06
C SER A 185 12.91 -19.37 -10.83
N TRP A 186 11.90 -19.26 -11.69
CA TRP A 186 11.42 -20.38 -12.52
C TRP A 186 10.98 -19.89 -13.90
N GLY A 187 11.90 -19.78 -14.85
CA GLY A 187 11.59 -19.29 -16.21
C GLY A 187 11.73 -17.78 -16.36
N ASP A 188 11.16 -17.26 -17.46
CA ASP A 188 11.22 -15.84 -17.84
C ASP A 188 9.90 -15.13 -17.48
N GLY A 189 9.97 -14.01 -16.77
CA GLY A 189 8.78 -13.27 -16.34
C GLY A 189 8.12 -12.44 -17.44
N PHE A 190 8.75 -12.34 -18.62
CA PHE A 190 8.16 -11.75 -19.82
C PHE A 190 7.51 -12.79 -20.74
N GLN A 191 7.78 -14.09 -20.52
CA GLN A 191 7.24 -15.16 -21.34
C GLN A 191 5.85 -15.60 -20.85
N ILE A 192 4.88 -15.60 -21.77
CA ILE A 192 3.47 -15.94 -21.50
C ILE A 192 3.24 -17.45 -21.72
N HIS A 193 2.62 -18.12 -20.76
CA HIS A 193 2.23 -19.53 -20.81
C HIS A 193 0.74 -19.73 -20.50
N LEU A 194 -0.14 -19.36 -21.44
CA LEU A 194 -1.60 -19.32 -21.20
C LEU A 194 -2.25 -20.65 -20.78
N THR A 195 -1.60 -21.79 -21.01
CA THR A 195 -2.09 -23.11 -20.58
C THR A 195 -1.85 -23.40 -19.10
N ASP A 196 -0.89 -22.70 -18.49
CA ASP A 196 -0.42 -22.94 -17.13
C ASP A 196 -0.72 -21.76 -16.19
N ARG A 197 -1.76 -20.97 -16.51
CA ARG A 197 -2.20 -19.83 -15.69
C ARG A 197 -2.60 -20.29 -14.30
N LEU A 198 -2.21 -19.54 -13.27
CA LEU A 198 -2.60 -19.82 -11.89
C LEU A 198 -2.26 -21.26 -11.46
N VAL A 199 -1.06 -21.73 -11.82
CA VAL A 199 -0.49 -23.02 -11.38
C VAL A 199 0.70 -22.74 -10.44
N PRO A 200 1.00 -23.62 -9.45
CA PRO A 200 2.22 -23.49 -8.65
C PRO A 200 3.50 -23.39 -9.51
N PRO A 201 4.56 -22.71 -9.04
CA PRO A 201 4.70 -22.16 -7.69
C PRO A 201 4.02 -20.81 -7.51
N HIS A 202 4.12 -19.87 -8.45
CA HIS A 202 3.42 -18.58 -8.45
C HIS A 202 3.35 -18.10 -9.90
N ILE A 203 2.50 -18.75 -10.69
CA ILE A 203 2.31 -18.40 -12.09
C ILE A 203 1.08 -17.49 -12.22
N ASP A 204 1.24 -16.32 -12.82
CA ASP A 204 0.19 -15.30 -12.87
C ASP A 204 -0.92 -15.61 -13.89
N GLU A 205 -1.84 -14.65 -14.05
CA GLU A 205 -2.96 -14.73 -14.99
C GLU A 205 -2.55 -14.90 -16.45
N LEU A 206 -1.30 -14.63 -16.80
CA LEU A 206 -0.77 -14.77 -18.15
C LEU A 206 0.17 -15.98 -18.26
N GLY A 207 0.30 -16.79 -17.21
CA GLY A 207 1.25 -17.90 -17.24
C GLY A 207 2.70 -17.45 -17.02
N ARG A 208 2.93 -16.21 -16.58
CA ARG A 208 4.28 -15.67 -16.45
C ARG A 208 4.90 -16.09 -15.13
N SER A 209 6.20 -16.35 -15.17
CA SER A 209 6.98 -16.54 -13.96
C SER A 209 7.27 -15.21 -13.27
N ARG A 210 7.56 -15.25 -11.97
CA ARG A 210 8.04 -14.08 -11.25
C ARG A 210 9.07 -14.51 -10.21
N PRO A 211 10.35 -14.15 -10.38
CA PRO A 211 11.36 -14.32 -9.33
C PRO A 211 10.83 -13.83 -7.98
N LEU A 212 11.17 -14.59 -6.94
CA LEU A 212 10.69 -14.37 -5.58
C LEU A 212 11.88 -14.41 -4.62
N ALA A 213 11.98 -13.39 -3.78
CA ALA A 213 12.91 -13.37 -2.67
C ALA A 213 12.14 -13.02 -1.39
N ILE A 214 12.43 -13.75 -0.30
CA ILE A 214 11.75 -13.56 0.99
C ILE A 214 12.80 -13.47 2.10
N THR A 215 12.62 -12.48 2.96
CA THR A 215 13.29 -12.32 4.26
C THR A 215 12.24 -12.45 5.36
N ASP A 216 12.63 -12.46 6.63
CA ASP A 216 11.68 -12.55 7.75
C ASP A 216 10.58 -11.47 7.72
N ASN A 217 10.88 -10.29 7.16
CA ASN A 217 9.98 -9.13 7.16
C ASN A 217 9.51 -8.67 5.78
N HIS A 218 10.12 -9.18 4.70
CA HIS A 218 9.86 -8.67 3.36
C HIS A 218 9.73 -9.77 2.32
N LEU A 219 8.89 -9.49 1.33
CA LEU A 219 8.78 -10.22 0.07
C LEU A 219 9.12 -9.28 -1.07
N PHE A 220 9.93 -9.76 -2.02
CA PHE A 220 10.31 -9.04 -3.23
C PHE A 220 10.01 -9.88 -4.47
N SER A 221 9.40 -9.27 -5.47
CA SER A 221 9.12 -9.93 -6.75
C SER A 221 9.09 -8.94 -7.91
N ALA A 222 9.48 -9.40 -9.09
CA ALA A 222 9.45 -8.62 -10.32
C ALA A 222 9.38 -9.56 -11.54
N ALA A 223 9.40 -9.00 -12.75
CA ALA A 223 9.50 -9.80 -13.97
C ALA A 223 10.92 -10.36 -14.24
N SER A 224 11.95 -9.74 -13.66
CA SER A 224 13.35 -10.16 -13.82
C SER A 224 14.07 -10.25 -12.48
N VAL A 225 15.08 -11.12 -12.46
CA VAL A 225 15.98 -11.29 -11.31
C VAL A 225 16.74 -10.00 -11.01
N GLU A 226 17.16 -9.28 -12.04
CA GLU A 226 17.89 -8.02 -11.91
C GLU A 226 17.06 -6.99 -11.15
N THR A 227 15.76 -6.86 -11.45
CA THR A 227 14.88 -5.94 -10.72
C THR A 227 14.72 -6.38 -9.25
N VAL A 228 14.61 -7.69 -8.98
CA VAL A 228 14.57 -8.18 -7.58
C VAL A 228 15.86 -7.84 -6.82
N LYS A 229 17.03 -7.94 -7.46
CA LYS A 229 18.31 -7.55 -6.86
C LYS A 229 18.35 -6.07 -6.48
N VAL A 230 17.84 -5.19 -7.34
CA VAL A 230 17.79 -3.75 -7.04
C VAL A 230 16.81 -3.44 -5.90
N ILE A 231 15.68 -4.14 -5.79
CA ILE A 231 14.77 -4.05 -4.64
C ILE A 231 15.46 -4.49 -3.35
N ILE A 232 16.21 -5.60 -3.38
CA ILE A 232 17.00 -6.08 -2.23
C ILE A 232 18.03 -5.02 -1.83
N ASP A 233 18.74 -4.42 -2.79
CA ASP A 233 19.74 -3.38 -2.52
C ASP A 233 19.11 -2.13 -1.88
N ALA A 234 17.93 -1.72 -2.35
CA ALA A 234 17.13 -0.64 -1.73
C ALA A 234 16.76 -0.99 -0.29
N SER A 235 16.19 -2.18 -0.04
CA SER A 235 15.77 -2.63 1.30
C SER A 235 16.92 -2.72 2.32
N GLN A 236 18.16 -2.86 1.84
CA GLN A 236 19.37 -2.92 2.66
C GLN A 236 20.11 -1.57 2.74
N ASN A 237 19.49 -0.47 2.28
CA ASN A 237 20.07 0.87 2.24
C ASN A 237 21.39 0.96 1.46
N LYS A 238 21.58 0.12 0.43
CA LYS A 238 22.79 0.13 -0.41
C LYS A 238 22.69 1.12 -1.57
N ILE A 239 21.48 1.50 -1.94
CA ILE A 239 21.17 2.49 -2.96
C ILE A 239 20.09 3.45 -2.45
N PRO A 240 19.99 4.67 -2.99
CA PRO A 240 18.91 5.59 -2.67
C PRO A 240 17.54 5.04 -3.05
N THR A 241 16.54 5.40 -2.27
CA THR A 241 15.16 4.92 -2.37
C THR A 241 14.20 6.10 -2.59
N LEU A 242 12.95 5.82 -2.94
CA LEU A 242 11.93 6.88 -2.98
C LEU A 242 11.71 7.52 -1.61
N ALA A 243 11.88 6.79 -0.51
CA ALA A 243 11.78 7.36 0.84
C ALA A 243 12.86 8.41 1.15
N ASP A 244 13.98 8.41 0.43
CA ASP A 244 15.06 9.39 0.59
C ASP A 244 14.78 10.72 -0.16
N LEU A 245 13.79 10.73 -1.06
CA LEU A 245 13.40 11.89 -1.84
C LEU A 245 12.32 12.70 -1.08
N PRO A 246 12.52 14.01 -0.83
CA PRO A 246 11.62 14.82 -0.01
C PRO A 246 10.16 14.79 -0.45
N GLU A 247 9.91 14.84 -1.76
CA GLU A 247 8.59 14.85 -2.35
C GLU A 247 7.82 13.54 -2.07
N TYR A 248 8.48 12.40 -2.19
CA TYR A 248 7.89 11.08 -1.96
C TYR A 248 7.72 10.78 -0.47
N ALA A 249 8.70 11.18 0.36
CA ALA A 249 8.56 11.12 1.81
C ALA A 249 7.38 11.97 2.30
N ALA A 250 7.18 13.16 1.71
CA ALA A 250 6.05 14.03 2.02
C ALA A 250 4.71 13.40 1.61
N ILE A 251 4.63 12.74 0.43
CA ILE A 251 3.45 11.97 0.03
C ILE A 251 3.11 10.89 1.07
N ALA A 252 4.08 10.05 1.47
CA ALA A 252 3.83 8.97 2.43
C ALA A 252 3.41 9.49 3.82
N ASN A 253 4.04 10.57 4.29
CA ASN A 253 3.65 11.21 5.55
C ASN A 253 2.24 11.82 5.45
N GLY A 254 1.94 12.53 4.37
CA GLY A 254 0.62 13.12 4.15
C GLY A 254 -0.50 12.07 4.09
N LEU A 255 -0.26 10.93 3.43
CA LEU A 255 -1.20 9.82 3.39
C LEU A 255 -1.42 9.23 4.79
N THR A 256 -0.36 9.11 5.59
CA THR A 256 -0.43 8.63 6.98
C THR A 256 -1.19 9.61 7.88
N ASP A 257 -0.94 10.92 7.76
CA ASP A 257 -1.64 11.97 8.50
C ASP A 257 -3.12 12.04 8.13
N LEU A 258 -3.43 11.77 6.86
CA LEU A 258 -4.79 11.61 6.37
C LEU A 258 -5.39 10.25 6.72
N LYS A 259 -4.66 9.34 7.39
CA LYS A 259 -5.11 7.97 7.73
C LYS A 259 -5.63 7.20 6.52
N ALA A 260 -5.03 7.42 5.35
CA ALA A 260 -5.30 6.59 4.20
C ALA A 260 -4.72 5.19 4.43
N TYR A 261 -5.37 4.16 3.89
CA TYR A 261 -4.91 2.77 3.97
C TYR A 261 -4.72 2.12 2.59
N VAL A 262 -5.17 2.77 1.52
CA VAL A 262 -4.78 2.48 0.14
C VAL A 262 -4.51 3.78 -0.56
N ALA A 263 -3.49 3.83 -1.42
CA ALA A 263 -3.22 4.98 -2.26
C ALA A 263 -2.61 4.58 -3.61
N MET A 264 -2.84 5.43 -4.58
CA MET A 264 -2.11 5.49 -5.84
C MET A 264 -1.40 6.83 -5.88
N ALA A 265 -0.20 6.86 -6.44
CA ALA A 265 0.55 8.09 -6.59
C ALA A 265 1.15 8.20 -7.98
N GLY A 266 1.24 9.45 -8.43
CA GLY A 266 1.67 9.85 -9.75
C GLY A 266 2.50 11.13 -9.72
N ASP A 267 3.15 11.44 -10.83
CA ASP A 267 3.78 12.74 -11.05
C ASP A 267 2.77 13.79 -11.56
N GLY A 268 3.20 15.05 -11.69
CA GLY A 268 2.37 16.10 -12.30
C GLY A 268 1.97 15.77 -13.75
N TYR A 269 2.84 15.11 -14.51
CA TYR A 269 2.51 14.71 -15.89
C TYR A 269 1.25 13.83 -15.95
N MET A 270 1.12 12.86 -15.04
CA MET A 270 -0.09 12.03 -14.92
C MET A 270 -1.36 12.86 -14.68
N ALA A 271 -1.29 13.92 -13.87
CA ALA A 271 -2.44 14.77 -13.59
C ALA A 271 -2.90 15.58 -14.83
N ASN A 272 -2.00 15.86 -15.76
CA ASN A 272 -2.29 16.57 -17.01
C ASN A 272 -2.62 15.63 -18.19
N LEU A 273 -2.60 14.30 -18.01
CA LEU A 273 -3.02 13.34 -19.05
C LEU A 273 -4.48 13.51 -19.46
N CYS A 274 -5.31 14.20 -18.67
CA CYS A 274 -6.67 14.58 -19.04
C CYS A 274 -6.73 15.35 -20.36
N LEU A 275 -5.71 16.18 -20.67
CA LEU A 275 -5.61 16.91 -21.93
C LEU A 275 -5.44 15.97 -23.11
N SER A 276 -4.51 15.02 -23.00
CA SER A 276 -4.27 14.02 -24.05
C SER A 276 -5.47 13.09 -24.21
N HIS A 277 -6.15 12.72 -23.12
CA HIS A 277 -7.36 11.93 -23.17
C HIS A 277 -8.49 12.70 -23.88
N PHE A 278 -8.67 13.97 -23.53
CA PHE A 278 -9.62 14.85 -24.18
C PHE A 278 -9.32 15.02 -25.67
N ASP A 279 -8.07 15.31 -26.05
CA ASP A 279 -7.70 15.48 -27.46
C ASP A 279 -8.00 14.22 -28.29
N ASN A 280 -7.66 13.05 -27.75
CA ASN A 280 -7.95 11.76 -28.41
C ASN A 280 -9.45 11.48 -28.49
N ALA A 281 -10.21 11.76 -27.42
CA ALA A 281 -11.65 11.55 -27.35
C ALA A 281 -12.44 12.61 -28.14
N SER A 282 -11.88 13.81 -28.33
CA SER A 282 -12.56 14.97 -28.92
C SER A 282 -13.08 14.68 -30.33
N ASN A 283 -12.41 13.82 -31.10
CA ASN A 283 -12.86 13.39 -32.41
C ASN A 283 -14.16 12.59 -32.39
N GLN A 284 -14.56 12.07 -31.22
CA GLN A 284 -15.77 11.29 -30.98
C GLN A 284 -16.84 12.08 -30.20
N LEU A 285 -16.47 13.26 -29.67
CA LEU A 285 -17.38 14.15 -28.94
C LEU A 285 -18.16 15.04 -29.91
N THR A 286 -19.40 15.37 -29.56
CA THR A 286 -20.16 16.44 -30.23
C THR A 286 -19.53 17.80 -29.93
N GLU A 287 -19.82 18.81 -30.75
CA GLU A 287 -19.33 20.18 -30.50
C GLU A 287 -19.81 20.73 -29.15
N GLU A 288 -21.03 20.38 -28.73
CA GLU A 288 -21.58 20.71 -27.41
C GLU A 288 -20.76 20.09 -26.27
N GLN A 289 -20.35 18.82 -26.43
CA GLN A 289 -19.50 18.14 -25.45
C GLN A 289 -18.08 18.73 -25.40
N LYS A 290 -17.51 19.12 -26.55
CA LYS A 290 -16.21 19.81 -26.59
C LYS A 290 -16.26 21.17 -25.92
N GLU A 291 -17.29 21.96 -26.19
CA GLU A 291 -17.49 23.26 -25.56
C GLU A 291 -17.71 23.11 -24.06
N MET A 292 -18.51 22.11 -23.65
CA MET A 292 -18.70 21.77 -22.24
C MET A 292 -17.37 21.42 -21.57
N VAL A 293 -16.57 20.49 -22.11
CA VAL A 293 -15.29 20.12 -21.49
C VAL A 293 -14.29 21.29 -21.48
N THR A 294 -14.16 22.03 -22.59
CA THR A 294 -13.23 23.17 -22.68
C THR A 294 -13.60 24.28 -21.69
N SER A 295 -14.89 24.58 -21.56
CA SER A 295 -15.39 25.53 -20.54
C SER A 295 -15.29 24.99 -19.11
N SER A 296 -15.19 23.67 -18.95
CA SER A 296 -15.10 22.98 -17.65
C SER A 296 -13.68 22.80 -17.13
N MET A 297 -12.63 23.14 -17.89
CA MET A 297 -11.24 22.99 -17.42
C MET A 297 -10.87 23.94 -16.27
N GLY A 298 -11.66 24.99 -16.04
CA GLY A 298 -11.42 25.94 -14.95
C GLY A 298 -10.10 26.70 -15.09
N THR A 299 -9.66 27.29 -13.99
CA THR A 299 -8.32 27.91 -13.89
C THR A 299 -7.34 26.82 -13.44
N PRO A 300 -6.30 26.49 -14.22
CA PRO A 300 -5.36 25.44 -13.85
C PRO A 300 -4.80 25.66 -12.44
N MET A 301 -4.60 24.58 -11.70
CA MET A 301 -3.86 24.61 -10.44
C MET A 301 -2.40 25.04 -10.69
N LYS A 302 -1.73 25.57 -9.67
CA LYS A 302 -0.27 25.76 -9.70
C LYS A 302 0.44 24.45 -9.88
N LYS A 303 1.55 24.50 -10.62
CA LYS A 303 2.41 23.34 -10.89
C LYS A 303 2.82 22.65 -9.60
N PHE A 304 2.75 21.32 -9.61
CA PHE A 304 3.21 20.46 -8.54
C PHE A 304 4.04 19.31 -9.12
N LEU A 305 4.85 18.66 -8.27
CA LEU A 305 5.79 17.62 -8.73
C LEU A 305 5.15 16.24 -8.71
N THR A 306 4.44 15.93 -7.62
CA THR A 306 3.81 14.62 -7.43
C THR A 306 2.54 14.77 -6.60
N PHE A 307 1.65 13.80 -6.75
CA PHE A 307 0.43 13.69 -5.97
C PHE A 307 0.17 12.23 -5.59
N ALA A 308 -0.67 12.05 -4.57
CA ALA A 308 -1.31 10.79 -4.27
C ALA A 308 -2.81 10.97 -4.08
N SER A 309 -3.55 9.94 -4.50
CA SER A 309 -4.96 9.76 -4.25
C SER A 309 -5.15 8.45 -3.53
N GLY A 310 -5.74 8.49 -2.34
CA GLY A 310 -5.98 7.31 -1.52
C GLY A 310 -7.35 7.31 -0.88
N VAL A 311 -7.66 6.25 -0.15
CA VAL A 311 -8.91 6.11 0.60
C VAL A 311 -8.64 5.99 2.08
N GLY A 312 -9.46 6.70 2.85
CA GLY A 312 -9.54 6.60 4.31
C GLY A 312 -10.99 6.58 4.76
N ARG A 313 -11.18 6.35 6.07
CA ARG A 313 -12.50 6.42 6.71
C ARG A 313 -12.34 6.99 8.11
N ASP A 314 -13.28 7.85 8.49
CA ASP A 314 -13.41 8.40 9.84
C ASP A 314 -14.88 8.45 10.27
N GLU A 315 -15.19 9.19 11.34
CA GLU A 315 -16.55 9.34 11.85
C GLU A 315 -17.55 9.99 10.87
N LYS A 316 -17.08 10.76 9.88
CA LYS A 316 -17.94 11.36 8.83
C LYS A 316 -18.22 10.38 7.69
N GLY A 317 -17.39 9.35 7.52
CA GLY A 317 -17.56 8.33 6.51
C GLY A 317 -16.27 8.07 5.71
N ILE A 318 -16.45 7.50 4.52
CA ILE A 318 -15.34 7.26 3.58
C ILE A 318 -14.96 8.58 2.90
N TYR A 319 -13.68 8.79 2.70
CA TYR A 319 -13.16 9.92 1.94
C TYR A 319 -12.02 9.50 1.01
N THR A 320 -11.85 10.27 -0.06
CA THR A 320 -10.63 10.28 -0.85
C THR A 320 -9.63 11.22 -0.20
N ALA A 321 -8.49 10.68 0.20
CA ALA A 321 -7.32 11.42 0.65
C ALA A 321 -6.54 11.91 -0.57
N ILE A 322 -6.30 13.21 -0.69
CA ILE A 322 -5.41 13.78 -1.70
C ILE A 322 -4.21 14.39 -0.99
N VAL A 323 -3.01 14.06 -1.48
CA VAL A 323 -1.76 14.69 -1.07
C VAL A 323 -1.08 15.23 -2.31
N ILE A 324 -0.66 16.49 -2.31
CA ILE A 324 0.05 17.10 -3.43
C ILE A 324 1.32 17.74 -2.89
N TYR A 325 2.46 17.47 -3.52
CA TYR A 325 3.73 18.07 -3.17
C TYR A 325 4.17 19.13 -4.18
N HIS A 326 4.49 20.31 -3.66
CA HIS A 326 4.95 21.47 -4.41
C HIS A 326 6.42 21.75 -4.14
N GLU A 327 7.10 22.36 -5.10
CA GLU A 327 8.45 22.89 -4.86
C GLU A 327 8.40 24.11 -3.91
N ASN A 328 7.33 24.92 -4.01
CA ASN A 328 7.14 26.14 -3.23
C ASN A 328 5.92 26.05 -2.29
N PRO A 329 6.05 26.41 -0.99
CA PRO A 329 4.92 26.48 -0.07
C PRO A 329 3.78 27.40 -0.51
N GLY A 330 4.09 28.48 -1.24
CA GLY A 330 3.11 29.43 -1.75
C GLY A 330 2.15 28.75 -2.74
N ASP A 331 2.65 27.87 -3.59
CA ASP A 331 1.85 27.14 -4.57
C ASP A 331 0.94 26.11 -3.89
N ALA A 332 1.42 25.46 -2.82
CA ALA A 332 0.60 24.57 -2.00
C ALA A 332 -0.58 25.33 -1.36
N LEU A 333 -0.30 26.52 -0.82
CA LEU A 333 -1.33 27.39 -0.24
C LEU A 333 -2.33 27.87 -1.31
N GLU A 334 -1.86 28.31 -2.47
CA GLU A 334 -2.75 28.75 -3.55
C GLU A 334 -3.61 27.59 -4.08
N ASN A 335 -3.02 26.41 -4.27
CA ASN A 335 -3.73 25.20 -4.68
C ASN A 335 -4.79 24.75 -3.68
N SER A 336 -4.65 25.07 -2.39
CA SER A 336 -5.70 24.77 -1.41
C SER A 336 -7.01 25.52 -1.71
N SER A 337 -6.90 26.71 -2.31
CA SER A 337 -8.04 27.52 -2.75
C SER A 337 -8.48 27.12 -4.16
N LEU A 338 -7.54 26.89 -5.09
CA LEU A 338 -7.87 26.46 -6.46
C LEU A 338 -8.55 25.09 -6.48
N LEU A 339 -8.14 24.14 -5.64
CA LEU A 339 -8.80 22.84 -5.54
C LEU A 339 -10.27 22.98 -5.10
N LYS A 340 -10.56 23.86 -4.13
CA LYS A 340 -11.94 24.16 -3.73
C LYS A 340 -12.74 24.75 -4.88
N GLN A 341 -12.15 25.71 -5.60
CA GLN A 341 -12.79 26.33 -6.76
C GLN A 341 -13.04 25.33 -7.89
N HIS A 342 -12.11 24.41 -8.14
CA HIS A 342 -12.31 23.31 -9.08
C HIS A 342 -13.50 22.45 -8.64
N ILE A 343 -13.51 21.95 -7.42
CA ILE A 343 -14.60 21.10 -6.92
C ILE A 343 -15.96 21.80 -7.05
N GLU A 344 -16.04 23.09 -6.73
CA GLU A 344 -17.28 23.86 -6.76
C GLU A 344 -17.74 24.23 -8.19
N ASN A 345 -16.82 24.52 -9.11
CA ASN A 345 -17.13 25.21 -10.37
C ASN A 345 -16.77 24.45 -11.64
N THR A 346 -16.08 23.32 -11.55
CA THR A 346 -15.69 22.53 -12.74
C THR A 346 -16.43 21.21 -12.82
N TYR A 347 -16.57 20.71 -14.05
CA TYR A 347 -17.14 19.40 -14.34
C TYR A 347 -16.04 18.36 -14.45
N SER A 348 -16.34 17.15 -14.00
CA SER A 348 -15.61 15.95 -14.39
C SER A 348 -15.77 15.72 -15.89
N ILE A 349 -14.65 15.60 -16.61
CA ILE A 349 -14.63 15.29 -18.04
C ILE A 349 -15.23 13.91 -18.28
N PHE A 350 -14.94 12.96 -17.38
CA PHE A 350 -15.35 11.58 -17.54
C PHE A 350 -16.82 11.33 -17.18
N HIS A 351 -17.29 11.91 -16.07
CA HIS A 351 -18.65 11.70 -15.56
C HIS A 351 -19.67 12.72 -16.09
N HIS A 352 -19.22 13.83 -16.67
CA HIS A 352 -20.07 14.90 -17.20
C HIS A 352 -21.01 15.53 -16.15
N VAL A 353 -20.58 15.56 -14.89
CA VAL A 353 -21.28 16.22 -13.77
C VAL A 353 -20.30 17.12 -13.02
N LEU A 354 -20.82 18.09 -12.26
CA LEU A 354 -19.99 18.91 -11.39
C LEU A 354 -19.26 18.04 -10.37
N TRP A 355 -18.01 18.38 -10.06
CA TRP A 355 -17.27 17.70 -9.00
C TRP A 355 -18.01 17.78 -7.65
N SER A 356 -18.67 18.90 -7.36
CA SER A 356 -19.50 19.12 -6.17
C SER A 356 -20.75 18.25 -6.09
N GLU A 357 -21.18 17.61 -7.19
CA GLU A 357 -22.25 16.60 -7.15
C GLU A 357 -21.73 15.23 -6.67
N MET A 358 -20.42 14.97 -6.83
CA MET A 358 -19.78 13.72 -6.39
C MET A 358 -19.07 13.87 -5.03
N ILE A 359 -18.54 15.07 -4.75
CA ILE A 359 -17.80 15.42 -3.53
C ILE A 359 -18.72 16.26 -2.65
N THR A 360 -19.18 15.68 -1.55
CA THR A 360 -20.24 16.24 -0.71
C THR A 360 -19.72 17.13 0.42
N ASP A 361 -18.50 16.91 0.88
CA ASP A 361 -17.81 17.70 1.89
C ASP A 361 -16.30 17.68 1.64
N THR A 362 -15.59 18.70 2.11
CA THR A 362 -14.12 18.78 1.97
C THR A 362 -13.44 19.29 3.24
N ASP A 363 -12.27 18.73 3.52
CA ASP A 363 -11.30 19.28 4.46
C ASP A 363 -9.99 19.46 3.71
N ILE A 364 -9.63 20.70 3.35
CA ILE A 364 -8.45 21.01 2.52
C ILE A 364 -7.59 22.02 3.26
N LYS A 365 -6.31 21.69 3.42
CA LYS A 365 -5.29 22.52 4.07
C LYS A 365 -3.95 22.42 3.34
N ALA A 366 -3.09 23.40 3.57
CA ALA A 366 -1.70 23.39 3.12
C ALA A 366 -0.76 23.50 4.33
N GLU A 367 0.32 22.72 4.32
CA GLU A 367 1.33 22.65 5.35
C GLU A 367 2.72 22.63 4.71
N GLY A 368 3.41 23.78 4.73
CA GLY A 368 4.66 23.93 4.00
C GLY A 368 4.47 23.66 2.51
N ASN A 369 5.23 22.71 1.97
CA ASN A 369 5.20 22.31 0.56
C ASN A 369 4.07 21.34 0.20
N VAL A 370 3.19 20.99 1.14
CA VAL A 370 2.20 19.92 0.96
C VAL A 370 0.79 20.47 1.04
N LEU A 371 -0.05 20.11 0.08
CA LEU A 371 -1.50 20.21 0.19
C LEU A 371 -2.06 18.87 0.66
N LEU A 372 -2.92 18.90 1.67
CA LEU A 372 -3.64 17.74 2.21
C LEU A 372 -5.14 17.97 2.06
N ALA A 373 -5.85 17.00 1.52
CA ALA A 373 -7.30 17.06 1.42
C ALA A 373 -7.99 15.74 1.79
N ARG A 374 -9.14 15.83 2.45
CA ARG A 374 -10.17 14.79 2.50
C ARG A 374 -11.35 15.25 1.66
N LEU A 375 -11.71 14.45 0.65
CA LEU A 375 -12.86 14.67 -0.21
C LEU A 375 -13.91 13.59 0.11
N TYR A 376 -14.98 13.97 0.81
CA TYR A 376 -16.02 13.01 1.20
C TYR A 376 -16.95 12.73 0.03
N CYS A 377 -17.22 11.45 -0.22
CA CYS A 377 -18.06 11.01 -1.32
C CYS A 377 -18.78 9.70 -0.95
N ASP A 378 -19.86 9.40 -1.65
CA ASP A 378 -20.65 8.18 -1.39
C ASP A 378 -20.00 6.92 -1.99
N SER A 379 -18.97 7.07 -2.83
CA SER A 379 -18.32 5.98 -3.57
C SER A 379 -16.98 5.58 -2.97
N SER A 380 -16.85 4.32 -2.55
CA SER A 380 -15.57 3.77 -2.07
C SER A 380 -14.52 3.58 -3.17
N ALA A 381 -14.88 3.78 -4.43
CA ALA A 381 -13.99 3.65 -5.58
C ALA A 381 -13.52 5.01 -6.11
N PHE A 382 -14.06 6.13 -5.60
CA PHE A 382 -13.79 7.46 -6.13
C PHE A 382 -12.29 7.78 -6.18
N TRP A 383 -11.57 7.44 -5.11
CA TRP A 383 -10.13 7.69 -4.97
C TRP A 383 -9.28 7.17 -6.15
N ALA A 384 -9.67 6.05 -6.75
CA ALA A 384 -8.94 5.45 -7.87
C ALA A 384 -9.59 5.80 -9.22
N SER A 385 -10.92 5.96 -9.26
CA SER A 385 -11.65 6.11 -10.52
C SER A 385 -11.22 7.34 -11.30
N TRP A 386 -11.11 8.50 -10.64
CA TRP A 386 -10.75 9.75 -11.31
C TRP A 386 -9.31 9.74 -11.85
N VAL A 387 -8.40 9.03 -11.17
CA VAL A 387 -7.02 8.85 -11.61
C VAL A 387 -6.97 7.95 -12.84
N TYR A 388 -7.64 6.80 -12.81
CA TYR A 388 -7.67 5.86 -13.94
C TYR A 388 -8.40 6.41 -15.16
N SER A 389 -9.43 7.22 -14.97
CA SER A 389 -10.12 7.91 -16.05
C SER A 389 -9.35 9.12 -16.58
N MET A 390 -8.19 9.46 -15.99
CA MET A 390 -7.39 10.64 -16.32
C MET A 390 -8.27 11.89 -16.31
N ASP A 391 -9.03 12.09 -15.23
CA ASP A 391 -9.96 13.20 -15.12
C ASP A 391 -9.27 14.51 -14.72
N ASN A 392 -9.97 15.64 -14.81
CA ASN A 392 -9.40 16.99 -14.66
C ASN A 392 -9.33 17.52 -13.21
N LEU A 393 -9.55 16.69 -12.19
CA LEU A 393 -9.63 17.17 -10.80
C LEU A 393 -8.38 17.94 -10.37
N LEU A 394 -7.20 17.43 -10.75
CA LEU A 394 -5.89 18.01 -10.41
C LEU A 394 -5.17 18.66 -11.61
N PHE A 395 -5.91 19.05 -12.65
CA PHE A 395 -5.33 19.73 -13.80
C PHE A 395 -4.54 20.98 -13.39
N HIS A 396 -3.31 21.14 -13.92
CA HIS A 396 -2.38 22.19 -13.48
C HIS A 396 -1.54 22.81 -14.60
N GLU A 397 -0.89 23.93 -14.28
CA GLU A 397 0.07 24.67 -15.13
C GLU A 397 1.27 23.77 -15.55
N GLU A 398 1.70 23.85 -16.82
CA GLU A 398 2.86 23.10 -17.33
C GLU A 398 4.22 23.56 -16.78
#